data_AF-A0A3B9QUT0-F1
#
_entry.id   AF-A0A3B9QUT0-F1
#
_cell.length_a   1.000
_cell.length_b   1.000
_cell.length_c   1.000
_cell.angle_alpha   90.00
_cell.angle_beta   90.00
_cell.angle_gamma   90.00
#
_symmetry.space_group_name_H-M   'P 1'
#
loop_
_entity.id
_entity.type
_entity.pdbx_description
1 polymer ?
#
loop_
_entity_poly.entity_id
_entity_poly.type
_entity_poly.pdbx_seq_one_letter_code
_entity_poly.pdbx_strand_id
1 'polypeptide(L)' 'IPESFKVLLKELQSLCLNVEVLAADGTPMELSSTDDDELDHANAALGINLSRDERPDAETDVV' A
#
# COMPACT_ATOMS: atom_id res chain seq x y z
N ILE A 1 11.99 -9.28 -3.93
CA ILE A 1 12.98 -8.22 -4.27
C ILE A 1 13.59 -7.73 -2.97
N PRO A 2 14.92 -7.64 -2.84
CA PRO A 2 15.57 -7.18 -1.62
C PRO A 2 15.09 -5.79 -1.20
N GLU A 3 14.95 -5.59 0.10
CA GLU A 3 14.47 -4.34 0.68
C GLU A 3 15.36 -3.15 0.28
N SER A 4 16.68 -3.33 0.29
CA SER A 4 17.66 -2.31 -0.11
C SER A 4 17.45 -1.78 -1.53
N PHE A 5 16.97 -2.62 -2.46
CA PHE A 5 16.66 -2.19 -3.83
C PHE A 5 15.40 -1.33 -3.87
N LYS A 6 14.37 -1.66 -3.08
CA LYS A 6 13.15 -0.85 -2.98
C LYS A 6 13.44 0.52 -2.36
N VAL A 7 14.30 0.57 -1.34
CA VAL A 7 14.75 1.81 -0.69
C VAL A 7 15.45 2.70 -1.70
N LEU A 8 16.42 2.16 -2.46
CA LEU A 8 17.11 2.91 -3.52
C LEU A 8 16.13 3.49 -4.55
N LEU A 9 15.13 2.72 -4.98
CA LEU A 9 14.13 3.21 -5.93
C LEU A 9 13.36 4.43 -5.38
N LYS A 10 12.95 4.36 -4.11
CA LYS A 10 12.26 5.45 -3.41
C LYS A 10 13.16 6.67 -3.21
N GLU A 11 14.45 6.48 -2.93
CA GLU A 11 15.44 7.56 -2.85
C GLU A 11 15.60 8.29 -4.19
N LEU A 12 15.71 7.55 -5.30
CA LEU A 12 15.80 8.14 -6.65
C LEU A 12 14.52 8.89 -7.03
N GLN A 13 13.34 8.36 -6.71
CA GLN A 13 12.07 9.06 -6.90
C GLN A 13 12.00 10.33 -6.04
N SER A 14 12.55 10.32 -4.82
CA SER A 14 12.63 11.49 -3.94
C SER A 14 13.53 12.62 -4.49
N LEU A 15 14.42 12.28 -5.42
CA LEU A 15 15.24 13.22 -6.19
C LEU A 15 14.52 13.75 -7.45
N CYS A 16 13.21 13.52 -7.59
CA CYS A 16 12.39 13.86 -8.77
C CYS A 16 12.84 13.15 -10.06
N LEU A 17 13.43 11.96 -9.96
CA LEU A 17 13.78 11.15 -11.11
C LEU A 17 12.62 10.24 -11.50
N ASN A 18 12.32 10.14 -12.80
CA ASN A 18 11.37 9.16 -13.29
C ASN A 18 12.05 7.78 -13.33
N VAL A 19 11.69 6.91 -12.39
CA VAL A 19 12.24 5.56 -12.27
C VAL A 19 11.10 4.56 -12.39
N GLU A 20 11.20 3.70 -13.40
CA GLU A 20 10.22 2.67 -13.72
C GLU A 20 10.94 1.32 -13.81
N VAL A 21 10.31 0.26 -13.31
CA VAL A 21 10.80 -1.10 -13.47
C VAL A 21 10.05 -1.71 -14.64
N LEU A 22 10.80 -2.26 -15.60
CA LEU A 22 10.22 -2.92 -16.77
C LEU A 22 10.36 -4.44 -16.64
N ALA A 23 9.32 -5.16 -17.02
CA ALA A 23 9.37 -6.60 -17.26
C ALA A 23 10.13 -6.90 -18.56
N ALA A 24 10.40 -8.19 -18.82
CA ALA A 24 11.17 -8.62 -19.99
C ALA A 24 10.53 -8.22 -21.34
N ASP A 25 9.22 -7.98 -21.34
CA ASP A 25 8.44 -7.53 -22.49
C ASP A 25 8.40 -5.99 -22.63
N GLY A 26 9.06 -5.25 -21.74
CA GLY A 26 9.08 -3.79 -21.71
C GLY A 26 7.85 -3.17 -21.05
N THR A 27 6.97 -3.96 -20.43
CA THR A 27 5.84 -3.41 -19.69
C THR A 27 6.25 -2.91 -18.30
N PRO A 28 5.71 -1.78 -17.83
CA PRO A 28 5.97 -1.31 -16.48
C PRO A 28 5.40 -2.28 -15.44
N MET A 29 6.21 -2.58 -14.42
CA MET A 29 5.90 -3.50 -13.33
C MET A 29 5.95 -2.75 -12.00
N GLU A 30 4.87 -2.89 -11.23
CA GLU A 30 4.83 -2.42 -9.84
C GLU A 30 5.64 -3.33 -8.92
N LEU A 31 6.47 -2.72 -8.09
CA LEU A 31 7.14 -3.43 -7.01
C LEU A 31 6.30 -3.27 -5.74
N SER A 32 5.42 -4.24 -5.46
CA SER A 32 4.61 -4.20 -4.23
C SER A 32 5.52 -3.99 -3.00
N SER A 33 5.20 -2.96 -2.22
CA SER A 33 5.86 -2.69 -0.95
C SER A 33 5.35 -3.71 0.04
N THR A 34 6.25 -4.48 0.64
CA THR A 34 5.88 -5.53 1.60
C THR A 34 5.17 -4.93 2.83
N ASP A 35 5.36 -3.63 3.10
CA ASP A 35 4.64 -2.87 4.12
C ASP A 35 3.12 -2.80 3.87
N ASP A 36 2.71 -2.67 2.59
CA ASP A 36 1.30 -2.63 2.20
C ASP A 36 0.68 -4.03 2.31
N ASP A 37 1.43 -5.06 1.90
CA ASP A 37 1.06 -6.47 2.06
C ASP A 37 1.00 -6.90 3.54
N GLU A 38 1.90 -6.42 4.40
CA GLU A 38 1.90 -6.69 5.85
C GLU A 38 0.77 -5.95 6.56
N LEU A 39 0.50 -4.70 6.18
CA LEU A 39 -0.63 -3.93 6.70
C LEU A 39 -1.96 -4.57 6.31
N ASP A 40 -2.11 -4.98 5.05
CA ASP A 40 -3.31 -5.65 4.55
C ASP A 40 -3.51 -7.02 5.23
N HIS A 41 -2.43 -7.79 5.38
CA HIS A 41 -2.46 -9.08 6.09
C HIS A 41 -2.74 -8.91 7.60
N ALA A 42 -2.18 -7.88 8.25
CA ALA A 42 -2.44 -7.58 9.65
C ALA A 42 -3.89 -7.10 9.87
N ASN A 43 -4.42 -6.27 8.98
CA ASN A 43 -5.82 -5.83 8.99
C ASN A 43 -6.77 -7.02 8.78
N ALA A 44 -6.45 -7.92 7.83
CA ALA A 44 -7.21 -9.14 7.59
C ALA A 44 -7.17 -10.11 8.79
N ALA A 45 -6.02 -10.23 9.46
CA ALA A 45 -5.86 -11.07 10.65
C ALA A 45 -6.59 -10.51 11.88
N LEU A 46 -6.74 -9.20 11.98
CA LEU A 46 -7.44 -8.52 13.08
C LEU A 46 -8.93 -8.24 12.78
N GLY A 47 -9.39 -8.48 11.55
CA GLY A 47 -10.79 -8.26 11.13
C GLY A 47 -11.22 -6.79 11.07
N ILE A 48 -10.27 -5.85 11.06
CA ILE A 48 -10.50 -4.40 11.05
C ILE A 48 -10.35 -3.87 9.62
N ASN A 49 -11.47 -3.51 9.00
CA ASN A 49 -11.48 -2.85 7.70
C ASN A 49 -11.42 -1.33 7.90
N LEU A 50 -10.20 -0.75 7.90
CA LEU A 50 -9.99 0.71 8.01
C LEU A 50 -10.41 1.47 6.74
N SER A 51 -10.85 0.78 5.68
CA SER A 51 -11.34 1.39 4.44
C SER A 51 -12.80 1.86 4.52
N ARG A 52 -13.51 1.62 5.64
CA ARG A 52 -14.88 2.06 5.83
C ARG A 52 -14.91 3.52 6.30
N ASP A 53 -15.35 4.39 5.40
CA ASP A 53 -15.72 5.79 5.64
C ASP A 53 -16.50 5.92 6.96
N GLU A 54 -15.93 6.65 7.92
CA GLU A 54 -16.46 6.82 9.28
C GLU A 54 -17.67 7.76 9.24
N ARG A 55 -18.81 7.28 8.72
CA ARG A 55 -20.10 7.93 8.94
C ARG A 55 -20.55 7.58 10.37
N PRO A 56 -20.73 8.57 11.26
CA PRO A 56 -21.35 8.31 12.55
C PRO A 56 -22.82 8.04 12.27
N ASP A 57 -23.25 6.78 12.30
CA ASP A 57 -24.65 6.43 12.47
C ASP A 57 -25.05 6.83 13.90
N ALA A 58 -25.29 8.12 14.07
CA ALA A 58 -25.89 8.72 15.25
C ALA A 58 -27.41 8.64 15.11
N GLU A 59 -28.01 7.45 15.20
CA GLU A 59 -29.41 7.28 15.58
C GLU A 59 -29.71 5.82 15.88
N THR A 60 -29.99 5.48 17.15
CA THR A 60 -31.09 4.61 17.61
C THR A 60 -30.90 4.37 19.11
N ASP A 61 -31.45 5.25 19.93
CA ASP A 61 -32.03 4.85 21.21
C ASP A 61 -33.48 5.34 21.22
N VAL A 62 -34.34 4.45 20.72
CA VAL A 62 -35.78 4.44 20.97
C VAL A 62 -36.06 3.10 21.64
N VAL A 63 -36.16 3.08 22.97
CA VAL A 63 -37.27 2.52 23.76
C VAL A 63 -37.17 2.91 25.23
#